data_AF-A0A8T4RM97-F1
#
_entry.id   AF-A0A8T4RM97-F1
#
_cell.length_a   1.000
_cell.length_b   1.000
_cell.length_c   1.000
_cell.angle_alpha   90.00
_cell.angle_beta   90.00
_cell.angle_gamma   90.00
#
_symmetry.space_group_name_H-M   'P 1'
#
loop_
_entity.id
_entity.type
_entity.pdbx_description
1 polymer ?
#
loop_
_entity_poly.entity_id
_entity_poly.type
_entity_poly.pdbx_seq_one_letter_code
_entity_poly.pdbx_strand_id
1 'polypeptide(L)'
;MTFPFFDRKAQELSLNVIIIAALGLIVLVIVVLIFMRESGDTSDTLNSCYTQAGQCYDGEFPMSCPNGTSYLYGGNCPDNTEGANQICCISLEKKN
;
A
#
# COMPACT_ATOMS: atom_id res chain seq x y z
N MET A 1 -28.62 46.68 17.90
CA MET A 1 -29.37 45.50 18.41
C MET A 1 -29.24 44.45 17.32
N THR A 2 -28.55 43.32 17.49
CA THR A 2 -28.64 42.37 18.59
C THR A 2 -27.39 41.49 18.59
N PHE A 3 -26.69 41.40 19.73
CA PHE A 3 -25.60 40.45 19.96
C PHE A 3 -26.20 39.09 20.36
N PRO A 4 -25.73 37.94 19.83
CA PRO A 4 -26.15 36.65 20.33
C PRO A 4 -25.44 36.38 21.65
N PHE A 5 -26.18 36.54 22.74
CA PHE A 5 -25.90 35.98 24.05
C PHE A 5 -25.91 34.45 23.93
N PHE A 6 -24.73 33.83 23.94
CA PHE A 6 -24.60 32.39 24.14
C PHE A 6 -24.70 32.12 25.65
N ASP A 7 -25.83 31.55 26.06
CA ASP A 7 -26.21 31.34 27.45
C ASP A 7 -25.23 30.38 28.16
N ARG A 8 -24.65 30.86 29.26
CA ARG A 8 -23.58 30.20 30.04
C ARG A 8 -24.13 29.11 30.98
N LYS A 9 -25.05 28.27 30.49
CA LYS A 9 -25.74 27.21 31.28
C LYS A 9 -25.71 25.82 30.64
N ALA A 10 -24.95 25.61 29.56
CA ALA A 10 -24.72 24.31 28.94
C ALA A 10 -23.34 23.69 29.27
N GLN A 11 -22.67 24.16 30.34
CA GLN A 11 -21.25 23.88 30.61
C GLN A 11 -20.98 22.67 31.53
N GLU A 12 -21.98 21.82 31.78
CA GLU A 12 -21.78 20.60 32.61
C GLU A 12 -22.13 19.29 31.89
N LEU A 13 -22.66 19.36 30.65
CA LEU A 13 -22.82 18.20 29.77
C LEU A 13 -21.50 17.83 29.07
N SER A 14 -20.47 17.67 29.90
CA SER A 14 -19.41 16.68 29.76
C SER A 14 -18.11 17.11 29.06
N LEU A 15 -17.28 17.78 29.85
CA LEU A 15 -15.81 17.68 29.74
C LEU A 15 -15.39 16.21 29.50
N ASN A 16 -16.07 15.24 30.13
CA ASN A 16 -15.88 13.81 29.89
C ASN A 16 -16.11 13.36 28.44
N VAL A 17 -17.13 13.84 27.71
CA VAL A 17 -17.31 13.43 26.30
C VAL A 17 -16.21 14.00 25.43
N ILE A 18 -15.75 15.22 25.69
CA ILE A 18 -14.60 15.79 24.97
C ILE A 18 -13.35 14.95 25.21
N ILE A 19 -13.11 14.51 26.45
CA ILE A 19 -11.99 13.61 26.79
C ILE A 19 -12.12 12.27 26.04
N ILE A 20 -13.30 11.64 26.08
CA ILE A 20 -13.52 10.33 25.44
C ILE A 20 -13.37 10.45 23.92
N ALA A 21 -13.87 11.53 23.32
CA ALA A 21 -13.71 11.80 21.89
C ALA A 21 -12.23 12.00 21.51
N ALA A 22 -11.47 12.75 22.32
CA ALA A 22 -10.05 12.97 22.10
C ALA A 22 -9.24 11.67 22.23
N LEU A 23 -9.52 10.85 23.25
CA LEU A 23 -8.88 9.55 23.43
C LEU A 23 -9.22 8.58 22.27
N GLY A 24 -10.48 8.55 21.83
CA GLY A 24 -10.91 7.74 20.69
C GLY A 24 -10.19 8.14 19.39
N LEU A 25 -10.02 9.43 19.15
CA LEU A 25 -9.32 9.93 17.97
C LEU A 25 -7.83 9.52 17.99
N ILE A 26 -7.16 9.62 19.15
CA ILE A 26 -5.75 9.21 19.29
C ILE A 26 -5.58 7.72 18.97
N VAL A 27 -6.43 6.86 19.53
CA VAL A 27 -6.37 5.41 19.29
C VAL A 27 -6.58 5.11 17.80
N LEU A 28 -7.55 5.77 17.15
CA LEU A 28 -7.81 5.59 15.72
C LEU A 28 -6.58 5.95 14.88
N VAL A 29 -5.92 7.08 15.17
CA VAL A 29 -4.70 7.48 14.47
C VAL A 29 -3.59 6.44 14.62
N ILE A 30 -3.39 5.91 15.83
CA ILE A 30 -2.36 4.87 16.07
C ILE A 30 -2.67 3.60 15.26
N VAL A 31 -3.92 3.15 15.24
CA VAL A 31 -4.35 1.97 14.48
C VAL A 31 -4.10 2.17 12.98
N VAL A 32 -4.47 3.34 12.43
CA VAL A 32 -4.23 3.67 11.03
C VAL A 32 -2.73 3.67 10.71
N LEU A 33 -1.90 4.24 11.58
CA LEU A 33 -0.44 4.26 11.38
C LEU A 33 0.18 2.86 11.40
N ILE A 34 -0.31 1.95 12.24
CA ILE A 34 0.15 0.55 12.26
C ILE A 34 -0.21 -0.14 10.93
N PHE A 35 -1.46 -0.02 10.49
CA PHE A 35 -1.89 -0.63 9.23
C PHE A 35 -1.19 -0.04 8.01
N MET A 36 -0.92 1.28 8.00
CA MET A 36 -0.16 1.92 6.94
C MET A 36 1.27 1.40 6.84
N ARG A 37 1.92 1.09 7.98
CA ARG A 37 3.27 0.53 7.99
C ARG A 37 3.33 -0.88 7.40
N GLU A 38 2.38 -1.74 7.76
CA GLU A 38 2.36 -3.14 7.29
C GLU A 38 1.91 -3.25 5.82
N SER A 39 1.05 -2.34 5.36
CA SER A 39 0.56 -2.34 3.98
C SER A 39 1.65 -1.98 2.95
N GLY A 40 2.66 -1.19 3.34
CA GLY A 40 3.77 -0.81 2.44
C GLY A 40 4.60 -2.02 1.98
N ASP A 41 5.07 -2.83 2.93
CA ASP A 41 5.87 -4.04 2.63
C ASP A 41 5.07 -5.12 1.87
N THR A 42 3.77 -5.22 2.14
CA THR A 42 2.91 -6.21 1.48
C THR A 42 2.68 -5.84 0.01
N SER A 43 2.53 -4.55 -0.32
CA SER A 43 2.36 -4.13 -1.73
C SER A 43 3.60 -4.41 -2.58
N ASP A 44 4.80 -4.28 -2.02
CA ASP A 44 6.04 -4.60 -2.72
C ASP A 44 6.22 -6.11 -2.88
N THR A 45 5.81 -6.89 -1.87
CA THR A 45 5.84 -8.36 -1.94
C THR A 45 4.81 -8.90 -2.94
N LEU A 46 3.59 -8.33 -3.00
CA LEU A 46 2.51 -8.74 -3.91
C LEU A 46 2.71 -8.26 -5.36
N ASN A 47 3.53 -7.23 -5.59
CA ASN A 47 3.98 -6.85 -6.93
C ASN A 47 5.27 -7.57 -7.34
N SER A 48 5.80 -8.48 -6.53
CA SER A 48 6.97 -9.24 -6.94
C SER A 48 6.62 -10.18 -8.10
N CYS A 49 7.51 -10.26 -9.10
CA CYS A 49 7.33 -11.14 -10.26
C CYS A 49 7.00 -12.59 -9.86
N TYR A 50 7.58 -13.05 -8.76
CA TYR A 50 7.37 -14.38 -8.18
C TYR A 50 5.93 -14.63 -7.73
N THR A 51 5.26 -13.63 -7.14
CA THR A 51 3.85 -13.76 -6.71
C THR A 51 2.88 -13.85 -7.89
N GLN A 52 3.28 -13.38 -9.06
CA GLN A 52 2.49 -13.44 -10.30
C GLN A 52 2.80 -14.70 -11.14
N ALA A 53 3.40 -15.72 -10.52
CA ALA A 53 3.88 -16.94 -11.19
C ALA A 53 4.89 -16.66 -12.33
N GLY A 54 5.60 -15.53 -12.24
CA GLY A 54 6.65 -15.15 -13.16
C GLY A 54 8.04 -15.50 -12.64
N GLN A 55 9.01 -15.49 -13.56
CA GLN A 55 10.42 -15.58 -13.27
C GLN A 55 11.12 -14.30 -13.74
N CYS A 56 12.06 -13.82 -12.92
CA CYS A 56 12.92 -12.70 -13.27
C CYS A 56 14.03 -13.20 -14.19
N TYR A 57 14.16 -12.56 -15.34
CA TYR A 57 15.27 -12.81 -16.26
C TYR A 57 16.09 -11.53 -16.42
N ASP A 58 17.41 -11.69 -16.46
CA ASP A 58 18.33 -10.62 -16.80
C ASP A 58 18.15 -10.27 -18.28
N GLY A 59 17.76 -9.03 -18.58
CA GLY A 59 17.81 -8.52 -19.93
C GLY A 59 16.99 -7.27 -20.21
N GLU A 60 17.33 -6.59 -21.29
CA GLU A 60 16.83 -5.26 -21.59
C GLU A 60 15.42 -5.31 -22.21
N PHE A 61 14.50 -4.51 -21.65
CA PHE A 61 13.19 -4.27 -22.26
C PHE A 61 13.39 -3.72 -23.69
N PRO A 62 12.67 -4.21 -24.73
CA PRO A 62 11.48 -5.08 -24.71
C PRO A 62 11.70 -6.56 -25.08
N MET A 63 12.95 -7.06 -25.19
CA MET A 63 13.23 -8.41 -25.69
C MET A 63 14.20 -9.17 -24.78
N SER A 64 13.72 -9.79 -23.71
CA SER A 64 14.54 -10.76 -22.93
C SER A 64 13.72 -11.84 -22.20
N CYS A 65 12.54 -12.20 -22.69
CA CYS A 65 11.78 -13.34 -22.16
C CYS A 65 12.00 -14.59 -23.03
N PRO A 66 12.26 -15.77 -22.45
CA PRO A 66 12.43 -16.99 -23.23
C PRO A 66 11.17 -17.36 -24.03
N ASN A 67 11.35 -18.04 -25.16
CA ASN A 67 10.26 -18.43 -26.07
C ASN A 67 9.13 -19.16 -25.31
N GLY A 68 7.90 -18.64 -25.42
CA GLY A 68 6.71 -19.19 -24.73
C GLY A 68 6.31 -18.43 -23.46
N THR A 69 7.06 -17.41 -23.07
CA THR A 69 6.73 -16.52 -21.95
C THR A 69 6.40 -15.11 -22.44
N SER A 70 5.57 -14.36 -21.69
CA SER A 70 5.24 -12.96 -21.99
C SER A 70 5.76 -12.06 -20.89
N TYR A 71 6.15 -10.84 -21.26
CA TYR A 71 6.56 -9.83 -20.28
C TYR A 71 5.34 -9.31 -19.52
N LEU A 72 5.52 -9.03 -18.23
CA LEU A 72 4.48 -8.45 -17.40
C LEU A 72 4.92 -7.07 -16.91
N TYR A 73 4.16 -6.04 -17.26
CA TYR A 73 4.40 -4.67 -16.81
C TYR A 73 4.01 -4.51 -15.34
N GLY A 74 4.96 -4.13 -14.49
CA GLY A 74 4.72 -3.85 -13.07
C GLY A 74 5.12 -4.96 -12.10
N GLY A 75 5.63 -6.09 -12.60
CA GLY A 75 6.27 -7.10 -11.75
C GLY A 75 7.66 -6.64 -11.34
N ASN A 76 7.86 -6.31 -10.07
CA ASN A 76 9.17 -5.90 -9.56
C ASN A 76 10.05 -7.14 -9.31
N CYS A 77 11.28 -7.11 -9.78
CA CYS A 77 12.29 -8.14 -9.51
C CYS A 77 13.24 -7.61 -8.43
N PRO A 78 13.60 -8.40 -7.42
CA PRO A 78 14.58 -7.96 -6.43
C PRO A 78 15.92 -7.76 -7.14
N ASP A 79 16.34 -6.50 -7.26
CA ASP A 79 17.64 -6.08 -7.80
C ASP A 79 18.76 -6.69 -6.96
N ASN A 80 19.18 -7.91 -7.30
CA ASN A 80 20.32 -8.55 -6.65
C ASN A 80 21.66 -8.04 -7.20
N THR A 81 21.63 -7.10 -8.16
CA THR A 81 22.82 -6.48 -8.75
C THR A 81 22.49 -5.09 -9.25
N GLU A 82 23.18 -4.10 -8.69
CA GLU A 82 23.14 -2.69 -9.09
C GLU A 82 23.35 -2.55 -10.61
N GLY A 83 22.28 -2.32 -11.37
CA GLY A 83 22.35 -1.96 -12.80
C GLY A 83 21.96 -3.03 -13.82
N ALA A 84 21.40 -4.17 -13.42
CA ALA A 84 20.80 -5.12 -14.36
C ALA A 84 19.30 -4.83 -14.50
N ASN A 85 18.84 -4.39 -15.69
CA ASN A 85 17.42 -4.38 -16.01
C ASN A 85 16.92 -5.83 -15.97
N GLN A 86 16.25 -6.23 -14.88
CA GLN A 86 15.56 -7.51 -14.81
C GLN A 86 14.13 -7.33 -15.25
N ILE A 87 13.67 -8.17 -16.17
CA ILE A 87 12.27 -8.16 -16.61
C ILE A 87 11.53 -9.35 -16.03
N CYS A 88 10.26 -9.12 -15.68
CA CYS A 88 9.36 -10.17 -15.23
C CYS A 88 8.73 -10.91 -16.42
N CYS A 89 8.98 -12.21 -16.53
CA CYS A 89 8.42 -13.06 -17.58
C CYS A 89 7.49 -14.10 -16.98
N ILE A 90 6.25 -14.16 -17.46
CA ILE A 90 5.26 -15.16 -17.07
C ILE A 90 5.12 -16.24 -18.15
N SER A 91 5.05 -17.50 -17.73
CA SER A 91 4.65 -18.59 -18.62
C SER A 91 3.16 -18.46 -18.90
N LEU A 92 2.82 -18.05 -20.13
CA LEU A 92 1.47 -18.23 -20.63
C LEU A 92 1.33 -19.71 -20.98
N GLU A 93 1.04 -20.55 -20.00
CA GLU A 93 0.34 -21.79 -20.29
C GLU A 93 -0.97 -21.39 -20.94
N LYS A 94 -0.97 -21.42 -22.28
CA LYS A 94 -2.15 -21.22 -23.11
C LYS A 94 -3.08 -22.39 -22.77
N LYS A 95 -3.94 -22.18 -21.77
CA LYS A 95 -5.03 -23.09 -21.45
C LYS A 95 -5.96 -23.08 -22.67
N ASN A 96 -5.77 -24.07 -23.54
CA ASN A 96 -6.65 -24.38 -24.66
C ASN A 96 -8.00 -24.83 -24.10
#